data_AF-A0A2E7KRP3-F1
#
_entry.id   AF-A0A2E7KRP3-F1
#
_cell.length_a   1.000
_cell.length_b   1.000
_cell.length_c   1.000
_cell.angle_alpha   90.00
_cell.angle_beta   90.00
_cell.angle_gamma   90.00
#
_symmetry.space_group_name_H-M   'P 1'
#
loop_
_entity.id
_entity.type
_entity.pdbx_description
1 polymer ?
#
loop_
_entity_poly.entity_id
_entity_poly.type
_entity_poly.pdbx_seq_one_letter_code
_entity_poly.pdbx_strand_id
1 'polypeptide(L)'
;MVELPRGKVSETRRGGVGVLELLLVDMQKRSDTGYIRCEAGALGGAIGQITVRQGTPSMALYEDAEGNVLVGHSALGALQEAASLEGSQLTRHHEIDLDRIESLNPTAMLDMADGDLLPWGEDIEAEAWWSRRQRKRRQWKRLDAWMPEEEDTAGSETELPPLPFHPGSELLPGMVTMIDS
;
A
#
# COMPACT_ATOMS: atom_id res chain seq x y z
N MET A 1 -11.21 24.43 3.17
CA MET A 1 -10.67 23.81 1.95
C MET A 1 -9.22 24.21 1.70
N VAL A 2 -8.31 23.40 2.19
CA VAL A 2 -6.86 23.45 2.07
C VAL A 2 -6.48 22.62 0.86
N GLU A 3 -6.88 23.08 -0.32
CA GLU A 3 -6.58 22.40 -1.57
C GLU A 3 -5.45 23.12 -2.29
N LEU A 4 -4.38 22.38 -2.59
CA LEU A 4 -3.27 22.92 -3.36
C LEU A 4 -3.65 23.03 -4.84
N PRO A 5 -3.05 23.97 -5.60
CA PRO A 5 -3.23 24.06 -7.04
C PRO A 5 -2.96 22.71 -7.70
N ARG A 6 -3.96 22.20 -8.42
CA ARG A 6 -3.83 20.92 -9.13
C ARG A 6 -2.91 21.12 -10.33
N GLY A 7 -1.72 20.53 -10.24
CA GLY A 7 -0.81 20.38 -11.37
C GLY A 7 -1.19 19.20 -12.26
N LYS A 8 -0.20 18.59 -12.89
CA LYS A 8 -0.39 17.39 -13.70
C LYS A 8 -0.30 16.14 -12.84
N VAL A 9 -1.30 15.26 -12.94
CA VAL A 9 -1.29 13.96 -12.26
C VAL A 9 -0.42 12.98 -13.03
N SER A 10 0.63 12.45 -12.39
CA SER A 10 1.50 11.41 -12.96
C SER A 10 1.05 10.01 -12.56
N GLU A 11 0.41 9.85 -11.41
CA GLU A 11 0.06 8.55 -10.85
C GLU A 11 -1.15 8.62 -9.92
N THR A 12 -1.96 7.57 -9.93
CA THR A 12 -3.12 7.38 -9.05
C THR A 12 -3.07 5.99 -8.42
N ARG A 13 -3.26 5.89 -7.11
CA ARG A 13 -3.30 4.63 -6.36
C ARG A 13 -4.49 4.58 -5.41
N ARG A 14 -4.98 3.36 -5.14
CA ARG A 14 -5.92 3.11 -4.05
C ARG A 14 -5.17 3.07 -2.73
N GLY A 15 -5.76 3.65 -1.70
CA GLY A 15 -5.29 3.62 -0.32
C GLY A 15 -5.24 2.21 0.25
N GLY A 16 -4.42 2.09 1.27
CA GLY A 16 -4.05 0.83 1.89
C GLY A 16 -2.78 1.01 2.71
N VAL A 17 -2.56 0.12 3.66
CA VAL A 17 -1.40 0.17 4.55
C VAL A 17 -0.11 0.30 3.75
N GLY A 18 0.61 1.40 3.94
CA GLY A 18 1.94 1.61 3.39
C GLY A 18 2.00 2.15 1.95
N VAL A 19 0.85 2.51 1.35
CA VAL A 19 0.80 3.04 -0.02
C VAL A 19 1.42 4.44 -0.10
N LEU A 20 1.20 5.29 0.90
CA LEU A 20 1.77 6.62 0.97
C LEU A 20 3.31 6.55 1.03
N GLU A 21 3.82 5.69 1.89
CA GLU A 21 5.24 5.44 2.11
C GLU A 21 5.90 4.93 0.82
N LEU A 22 5.23 4.03 0.10
CA LEU A 22 5.73 3.54 -1.19
C LEU A 22 5.84 4.65 -2.24
N LEU A 23 4.87 5.57 -2.28
CA LEU A 23 4.94 6.73 -3.18
C LEU A 23 6.06 7.69 -2.77
N LEU A 24 6.24 7.93 -1.47
CA LEU A 24 7.32 8.77 -0.96
C LEU A 24 8.69 8.18 -1.27
N VAL A 25 8.87 6.87 -1.10
CA VAL A 25 10.13 6.18 -1.48
C VAL A 25 10.39 6.23 -2.98
N ASP A 26 9.36 6.08 -3.83
CA ASP A 26 9.53 6.22 -5.29
C ASP A 26 9.98 7.65 -5.65
N MET A 27 9.37 8.67 -5.03
CA MET A 27 9.79 10.07 -5.22
C MET A 27 11.21 10.32 -4.70
N GLN A 28 11.59 9.73 -3.56
CA GLN A 28 12.94 9.82 -3.03
C GLN A 28 13.98 9.22 -3.99
N LYS A 29 13.75 8.00 -4.47
CA LYS A 29 14.65 7.29 -5.39
C LYS A 29 14.87 8.01 -6.72
N ARG A 30 13.90 8.83 -7.15
CA ARG A 30 13.96 9.60 -8.40
C ARG A 30 14.38 11.07 -8.19
N SER A 31 14.56 11.49 -6.93
CA SER A 31 14.70 12.91 -6.56
C SER A 31 13.58 13.77 -7.15
N ASP A 32 12.35 13.25 -7.16
CA ASP A 32 11.19 13.91 -7.73
C ASP A 32 10.75 15.11 -6.89
N THR A 33 10.08 16.05 -7.54
CA THR A 33 9.49 17.23 -6.89
C THR A 33 8.00 17.34 -7.24
N GLY A 34 7.15 17.57 -6.25
CA GLY A 34 5.69 17.61 -6.41
C GLY A 34 4.93 17.52 -5.08
N TYR A 35 3.69 17.06 -5.11
CA TYR A 35 2.99 16.62 -3.90
C TYR A 35 2.16 15.35 -4.14
N ILE A 36 1.89 14.66 -3.04
CA ILE A 36 0.92 13.57 -3.00
C ILE A 36 -0.33 14.09 -2.31
N ARG A 37 -1.50 13.85 -2.91
CA ARG A 37 -2.82 14.11 -2.33
C ARG A 37 -3.49 12.79 -2.01
N CYS A 38 -4.04 12.68 -0.81
CA CYS A 38 -4.91 11.60 -0.38
C CYS A 38 -6.31 12.15 -0.11
N GLU A 39 -7.33 11.52 -0.69
CA GLU A 39 -8.73 11.74 -0.36
C GLU A 39 -9.29 10.48 0.29
N ALA A 40 -9.76 10.59 1.52
CA ALA A 40 -10.26 9.46 2.30
C ALA A 40 -11.79 9.48 2.36
N GLY A 41 -12.44 8.77 1.42
CA GLY A 41 -13.90 8.67 1.39
C GLY A 41 -14.51 8.08 2.67
N ALA A 42 -13.79 7.16 3.33
CA ALA A 42 -14.22 6.57 4.61
C ALA A 42 -14.19 7.56 5.79
N LEU A 43 -13.44 8.67 5.66
CA LEU A 43 -13.37 9.75 6.65
C LEU A 43 -14.18 10.96 6.18
N GLY A 44 -15.34 10.72 5.57
CA GLY A 44 -16.24 11.80 5.11
C GLY A 44 -15.64 12.68 4.01
N GLY A 45 -14.62 12.21 3.28
CA GLY A 45 -13.96 12.98 2.23
C GLY A 45 -12.80 13.84 2.71
N ALA A 46 -12.23 13.55 3.89
CA ALA A 46 -11.02 14.21 4.38
C ALA A 46 -9.89 14.22 3.34
N ILE A 47 -9.14 15.33 3.27
CA ILE A 47 -8.08 15.56 2.29
C ILE A 47 -6.77 15.78 3.02
N GLY A 48 -5.78 14.93 2.73
CA GLY A 48 -4.40 15.12 3.17
C GLY A 48 -3.48 15.39 1.99
N GLN A 49 -2.48 16.23 2.16
CA GLN A 49 -1.50 16.58 1.12
C GLN A 49 -0.10 16.68 1.73
N ILE A 50 0.90 16.15 1.05
CA ILE A 50 2.31 16.25 1.43
C ILE A 50 3.15 16.67 0.23
N THR A 51 3.91 17.75 0.35
CA THR A 51 4.86 18.18 -0.69
C THR A 51 6.18 17.45 -0.52
N VAL A 52 6.86 17.24 -1.63
CA VAL A 52 8.16 16.59 -1.72
C VAL A 52 9.03 17.43 -2.64
N ARG A 53 10.23 17.77 -2.16
CA ARG A 53 11.25 18.54 -2.87
C ARG A 53 12.48 17.69 -3.05
N GLN A 54 12.86 17.43 -4.29
CA GLN A 54 14.02 16.61 -4.64
C GLN A 54 14.06 15.27 -3.87
N GLY A 55 12.90 14.63 -3.74
CA GLY A 55 12.75 13.37 -3.01
C GLY A 55 12.55 13.48 -1.51
N THR A 56 12.59 14.68 -0.93
CA THR A 56 12.49 14.93 0.51
C THR A 56 11.17 15.63 0.85
N PRO A 57 10.30 15.06 1.70
CA PRO A 57 9.07 15.73 2.12
C PRO A 57 9.35 17.08 2.79
N SER A 58 8.57 18.11 2.47
CA SER A 58 8.84 19.47 2.94
C SER A 58 7.69 20.10 3.72
N MET A 59 6.45 19.69 3.47
CA MET A 59 5.26 20.29 4.06
C MET A 59 4.13 19.26 4.11
N ALA A 60 3.28 19.31 5.14
CA ALA A 60 2.08 18.49 5.21
C ALA A 60 0.86 19.30 5.66
N LEU A 61 -0.29 19.02 5.04
CA LEU A 61 -1.58 19.64 5.28
C LEU A 61 -2.64 18.56 5.36
N TYR A 62 -3.61 18.71 6.25
CA TYR A 62 -4.74 17.80 6.35
C TYR A 62 -5.99 18.56 6.75
N GLU A 63 -7.10 18.29 6.08
CA GLU A 63 -8.42 18.81 6.41
C GLU A 63 -9.39 17.64 6.58
N ASP A 64 -10.07 17.59 7.72
CA ASP A 64 -11.11 16.60 7.97
C ASP A 64 -12.45 16.96 7.31
N ALA A 65 -13.46 16.09 7.45
CA ALA A 65 -14.78 16.31 6.87
C ALA A 65 -15.55 17.50 7.50
N GLU A 66 -15.17 17.93 8.70
CA GLU A 66 -15.75 19.08 9.39
C GLU A 66 -15.05 20.40 9.02
N GLY A 67 -13.95 20.33 8.27
CA GLY A 67 -13.16 21.48 7.83
C GLY A 67 -12.07 21.90 8.81
N ASN A 68 -11.77 21.11 9.84
CA ASN A 68 -10.64 21.39 10.73
C ASN A 68 -9.34 21.09 10.01
N VAL A 69 -8.37 21.98 10.18
CA VAL A 69 -7.09 21.92 9.48
C VAL A 69 -5.97 21.56 10.45
N LEU A 70 -5.23 20.51 10.11
CA LEU A 70 -3.94 20.17 10.72
C LEU A 70 -2.81 20.55 9.77
N VAL A 71 -1.64 20.85 10.32
CA VAL A 71 -0.47 21.31 9.58
C VAL A 71 0.82 20.66 10.11
N GLY A 72 1.82 20.49 9.24
CA GLY A 72 3.12 19.94 9.62
C GLY A 72 3.03 18.51 10.16
N HIS A 73 3.71 18.22 11.27
CA HIS A 73 3.79 16.87 11.83
C HIS A 73 2.44 16.27 12.23
N SER A 74 1.50 17.06 12.74
CA SER A 74 0.16 16.55 13.09
C SER A 74 -0.64 16.18 11.85
N ALA A 75 -0.52 16.97 10.78
CA ALA A 75 -1.09 16.64 9.47
C ALA A 75 -0.49 15.36 8.89
N LEU A 76 0.83 15.17 9.04
CA LEU A 76 1.51 13.99 8.52
C LEU A 76 0.96 12.69 9.12
N GLY A 77 0.74 12.66 10.44
CA GLY A 77 0.12 11.52 11.11
C GLY A 77 -1.30 11.24 10.62
N ALA A 78 -2.14 12.28 10.57
CA ALA A 78 -3.52 12.16 10.08
C ALA A 78 -3.59 11.72 8.61
N LEU A 79 -2.72 12.27 7.76
CA LEU A 79 -2.57 11.87 6.36
C LEU A 79 -2.15 10.40 6.23
N GLN A 80 -1.21 9.92 7.05
CA GLN A 80 -0.77 8.53 7.03
C GLN A 80 -1.92 7.58 7.39
N GLU A 81 -2.67 7.90 8.45
CA GLU A 81 -3.84 7.12 8.85
C GLU A 81 -4.88 7.09 7.74
N ALA A 82 -5.22 8.25 7.17
CA ALA A 82 -6.16 8.38 6.06
C ALA A 82 -5.72 7.60 4.82
N ALA A 83 -4.45 7.66 4.44
CA ALA A 83 -3.90 6.94 3.30
C ALA A 83 -3.92 5.41 3.49
N SER A 84 -3.88 4.95 4.75
CA SER A 84 -3.91 3.52 5.07
C SER A 84 -5.29 2.86 4.91
N LEU A 85 -6.35 3.67 4.84
CA LEU A 85 -7.73 3.19 4.76
C LEU A 85 -8.07 2.66 3.37
N GLU A 86 -8.80 1.56 3.35
CA GLU A 86 -9.37 1.04 2.12
C GLU A 86 -10.42 2.01 1.57
N GLY A 87 -10.27 2.39 0.30
CA GLY A 87 -11.17 3.35 -0.36
C GLY A 87 -10.64 4.78 -0.38
N SER A 88 -9.50 5.06 0.26
CA SER A 88 -8.78 6.31 0.00
C SER A 88 -8.21 6.32 -1.42
N GLN A 89 -8.01 7.50 -1.99
CA GLN A 89 -7.41 7.69 -3.31
C GLN A 89 -6.19 8.60 -3.17
N LEU A 90 -5.02 8.06 -3.52
CA LEU A 90 -3.78 8.81 -3.56
C LEU A 90 -3.48 9.23 -5.01
N THR A 91 -3.04 10.46 -5.20
CA THR A 91 -2.63 11.01 -6.50
C THR A 91 -1.31 11.76 -6.35
N ARG A 92 -0.39 11.55 -7.28
CA ARG A 92 0.90 12.27 -7.34
C ARG A 92 0.79 13.38 -8.38
N HIS A 93 1.11 14.60 -7.98
CA HIS A 93 1.01 15.82 -8.78
C HIS A 93 2.39 16.45 -8.99
N HIS A 94 2.67 16.89 -10.21
CA HIS A 94 3.89 17.61 -10.58
C HIS A 94 3.56 18.84 -11.44
N GLU A 95 4.59 19.52 -11.94
CA GLU A 95 4.46 20.75 -12.75
C GLU A 95 3.72 21.86 -11.97
N ILE A 96 4.13 22.07 -10.72
CA ILE A 96 3.55 23.04 -9.78
C ILE A 96 4.63 23.94 -9.20
N ASP A 97 4.22 25.13 -8.80
CA ASP A 97 5.06 26.08 -8.11
C ASP A 97 5.08 25.79 -6.60
N LEU A 98 5.99 24.88 -6.19
CA LEU A 98 6.16 24.54 -4.77
C LEU A 98 6.68 25.70 -3.94
N ASP A 99 7.51 26.58 -4.50
CA ASP A 99 8.08 27.72 -3.76
C ASP A 99 6.96 28.68 -3.34
N ARG A 100 6.01 28.94 -4.24
CA ARG A 100 4.81 29.71 -3.90
C ARG A 100 3.90 28.98 -2.91
N ILE A 101 3.72 27.67 -3.06
CA ILE A 101 2.87 26.89 -2.14
C ILE A 101 3.44 26.92 -0.72
N GLU A 102 4.73 26.62 -0.56
CA GLU A 102 5.40 26.55 0.74
C GLU A 102 5.50 27.94 1.39
N SER A 103 5.80 28.99 0.62
CA SER A 103 5.83 30.37 1.15
C SER A 103 4.47 30.88 1.64
N LEU A 104 3.37 30.38 1.09
CA LEU A 104 2.01 30.68 1.57
C LEU A 104 1.61 29.88 2.81
N ASN A 105 2.32 28.79 3.12
CA ASN A 105 1.97 27.86 4.20
C ASN A 105 3.17 27.58 5.14
N PRO A 106 3.81 28.61 5.70
CA PRO A 106 5.03 28.43 6.50
C PRO A 106 4.81 27.57 7.77
N THR A 107 3.60 27.55 8.33
CA THR A 107 3.27 26.75 9.52
C THR A 107 3.08 25.27 9.22
N ALA A 108 2.98 24.89 7.94
CA ALA A 108 2.78 23.52 7.50
C ALA A 108 4.07 22.79 7.14
N MET A 109 5.20 23.51 7.18
CA MET A 109 6.51 22.96 6.89
C MET A 109 6.86 21.85 7.88
N LEU A 110 7.53 20.82 7.38
CA LEU A 110 8.11 19.76 8.19
C LEU A 110 9.52 20.20 8.58
N ASP A 111 9.79 20.25 9.88
CA ASP A 111 11.13 20.45 10.39
C ASP A 111 11.85 19.09 10.33
N MET A 112 12.58 18.87 9.24
CA MET A 112 13.45 17.70 9.07
C MET A 112 14.88 18.21 8.98
N ALA A 113 15.76 17.72 9.84
CA ALA A 113 17.17 18.08 9.76
C ALA A 113 17.80 17.50 8.47
N ASP A 114 18.86 18.13 7.95
CA ASP A 114 19.63 17.57 6.84
C ASP A 114 20.15 16.18 7.24
N GLY A 115 19.67 15.14 6.56
CA GLY A 115 19.99 13.74 6.87
C GLY A 115 19.00 13.03 7.79
N ASP A 116 17.92 13.68 8.23
CA ASP A 116 16.77 12.99 8.82
C ASP A 116 16.14 12.10 7.76
N LEU A 117 16.44 10.81 7.86
CA LEU A 117 15.69 9.79 7.18
C LEU A 117 14.32 9.74 7.84
N LEU A 118 13.27 9.91 7.04
CA LEU A 118 11.94 9.50 7.48
C LEU A 118 12.02 8.05 8.00
N PRO A 119 11.16 7.62 8.93
CA PRO A 119 11.19 6.26 9.50
C PRO A 119 11.13 5.10 8.48
N TRP A 120 10.90 5.43 7.22
CA TRP A 120 10.71 4.56 6.06
C TRP A 120 11.76 4.80 4.95
N GLY A 121 12.72 5.72 5.16
CA GLY A 121 13.78 6.07 4.23
C GLY A 121 15.06 5.30 4.52
N GLU A 122 15.47 4.51 3.52
CA GLU A 122 16.69 3.70 3.41
C GLU A 122 16.75 2.28 4.01
N ASP A 123 17.51 1.49 3.26
CA ASP A 123 17.41 0.06 3.07
C ASP A 123 17.93 -0.74 4.27
N ILE A 124 17.42 -1.97 4.41
CA ILE A 124 17.56 -2.91 5.53
C ILE A 124 16.54 -2.70 6.65
N GLU A 125 16.41 -1.51 7.26
CA GLU A 125 15.45 -1.33 8.36
C GLU A 125 14.02 -1.13 7.88
N ALA A 126 13.80 -0.43 6.76
CA ALA A 126 12.47 -0.34 6.15
C ALA A 126 11.97 -1.75 5.75
N GLU A 127 12.76 -2.53 5.03
CA GLU A 127 12.43 -3.93 4.70
C GLU A 127 12.28 -4.84 5.94
N ALA A 128 13.09 -4.63 6.97
CA ALA A 128 12.97 -5.38 8.23
C ALA A 128 11.72 -4.97 9.02
N TRP A 129 11.35 -3.69 9.01
CA TRP A 129 10.10 -3.15 9.57
C TRP A 129 8.89 -3.72 8.83
N TRP A 130 8.94 -3.74 7.50
CA TRP A 130 7.96 -4.41 6.63
C TRP A 130 7.85 -5.92 6.92
N SER A 131 9.00 -6.61 7.02
CA SER A 131 9.07 -8.04 7.31
C SER A 131 8.58 -8.38 8.72
N ARG A 132 8.79 -7.50 9.71
CA ARG A 132 8.35 -7.68 11.10
C ARG A 132 6.84 -7.42 11.23
N ARG A 133 6.28 -6.46 10.48
CA ARG A 133 4.83 -6.17 10.45
C ARG A 133 4.03 -7.23 9.67
N GLN A 134 4.57 -7.77 8.58
CA GLN A 134 4.00 -8.91 7.84
C GLN A 134 3.89 -10.17 8.72
N ARG A 135 4.91 -10.50 9.51
CA ARG A 135 4.90 -11.64 10.44
C ARG A 135 3.77 -11.57 11.48
N LYS A 136 3.38 -10.36 11.90
CA LYS A 136 2.27 -10.15 12.85
C LYS A 136 0.87 -10.35 12.20
N ARG A 137 0.75 -10.18 10.87
CA ARG A 137 -0.50 -10.45 10.11
C ARG A 137 -0.58 -11.85 9.51
N ARG A 138 0.53 -12.61 9.45
CA ARG A 138 0.54 -14.02 8.99
C ARG A 138 -0.07 -15.02 9.98
N GLN A 139 -0.41 -14.61 11.20
CA GLN A 139 -1.13 -15.47 12.14
C GLN A 139 -2.59 -15.75 11.72
N TRP A 140 -3.15 -14.97 10.78
CA TRP A 140 -4.53 -15.14 10.30
C TRP A 140 -4.63 -15.88 8.96
N LYS A 141 -3.53 -16.49 8.49
CA LYS A 141 -3.51 -17.43 7.37
C LYS A 141 -2.68 -18.69 7.67
N ARG A 142 -2.72 -19.19 8.90
CA ARG A 142 -2.56 -20.63 9.12
C ARG A 142 -3.94 -21.27 9.10
N LEU A 143 -4.55 -21.28 7.91
CA LEU A 143 -5.61 -22.24 7.61
C LEU A 143 -5.01 -23.63 7.31
N ASP A 144 -3.69 -23.78 7.41
CA ASP A 144 -3.01 -25.08 7.38
C ASP A 144 -2.97 -25.75 8.77
N ALA A 145 -3.33 -25.03 9.84
CA ALA A 145 -3.34 -25.57 11.21
C ALA A 145 -4.59 -26.42 11.54
N TRP A 146 -5.46 -26.69 10.57
CA TRP A 146 -6.62 -27.59 10.71
C TRP A 146 -6.49 -28.89 9.90
N MET A 147 -5.34 -29.17 9.27
CA MET A 147 -5.05 -30.54 8.87
C MET A 147 -4.34 -31.21 10.04
N PRO A 148 -4.92 -32.23 10.71
CA PRO A 148 -4.13 -33.06 11.60
C PRO A 148 -2.94 -33.59 10.80
N GLU A 149 -1.74 -33.49 11.37
CA GLU A 149 -0.52 -34.04 10.78
C GLU A 149 -0.74 -35.54 10.60
N GLU A 150 -0.94 -35.99 9.36
CA GLU A 150 -0.81 -37.41 9.05
C GLU A 150 0.68 -37.73 9.17
N GLU A 151 1.01 -38.55 10.17
CA GLU A 151 2.35 -39.10 10.37
C GLU A 151 2.82 -39.74 9.05
N ASP A 152 4.01 -39.32 8.60
CA ASP A 152 4.78 -39.96 7.54
C ASP A 152 5.06 -41.43 7.94
N THR A 153 4.10 -42.31 7.68
CA THR A 153 4.39 -43.71 7.50
C THR A 153 4.88 -43.88 6.07
N ALA A 154 6.20 -43.99 5.92
CA ALA A 154 6.81 -44.56 4.73
C ALA A 154 6.16 -45.93 4.46
N GLY A 155 5.23 -45.96 3.50
CA GLY A 155 4.45 -47.13 3.14
C GLY A 155 3.90 -46.99 1.73
N SER A 156 4.61 -47.60 0.78
CA SER A 156 4.20 -47.94 -0.58
C SER A 156 3.37 -46.92 -1.36
N GLU A 157 3.96 -46.33 -2.40
CA GLU A 157 3.21 -45.95 -3.60
C GLU A 157 2.54 -47.20 -4.17
N THR A 158 1.35 -47.53 -3.68
CA THR A 158 0.42 -48.36 -4.46
C THR A 158 -0.11 -47.47 -5.57
N GLU A 159 0.52 -47.55 -6.75
CA GLU A 159 -0.15 -47.25 -8.00
C GLU A 159 -1.45 -48.07 -8.00
N LEU A 160 -2.57 -47.41 -7.68
CA LEU A 160 -3.87 -48.03 -7.82
C LEU A 160 -4.06 -48.30 -9.32
N PRO A 161 -4.41 -49.52 -9.72
CA PRO A 161 -4.66 -49.80 -11.13
C PRO A 161 -5.80 -48.90 -11.61
N PRO A 162 -5.74 -48.43 -12.87
CA PRO A 162 -6.80 -47.61 -13.43
C PRO A 162 -8.14 -48.34 -13.31
N LEU A 163 -9.15 -47.64 -12.79
CA LEU A 163 -10.49 -48.18 -12.64
C LEU A 163 -10.99 -48.67 -14.01
N PRO A 164 -11.57 -49.88 -14.11
CA PRO A 164 -12.11 -50.37 -15.37
C PRO A 164 -13.26 -49.46 -15.81
N PHE A 165 -13.09 -48.80 -16.96
CA PHE A 165 -14.13 -48.01 -17.59
C PHE A 165 -14.98 -48.92 -18.48
N HIS A 166 -16.30 -48.91 -18.28
CA HIS A 166 -17.25 -49.59 -19.15
C HIS A 166 -17.87 -48.59 -20.13
N PRO A 167 -17.91 -48.90 -21.45
CA PRO A 167 -18.56 -48.04 -22.44
C PRO A 167 -20.01 -47.77 -22.06
N GLY A 168 -20.36 -46.49 -21.88
CA GLY A 168 -21.69 -46.05 -21.42
C GLY A 168 -21.73 -45.45 -20.01
N SER A 169 -20.60 -45.35 -19.31
CA SER A 169 -20.52 -44.66 -18.01
C SER A 169 -20.39 -43.14 -18.21
N GLU A 170 -21.14 -42.34 -17.45
CA GLU A 170 -21.06 -40.86 -17.50
C GLU A 170 -19.77 -40.34 -16.85
N LEU A 171 -19.09 -39.40 -17.50
CA LEU A 171 -17.88 -38.76 -16.98
C LEU A 171 -18.25 -37.59 -16.07
N LEU A 172 -17.66 -37.54 -14.87
CA LEU A 172 -17.78 -36.38 -13.99
C LEU A 172 -16.85 -35.25 -14.44
N PRO A 173 -17.16 -33.98 -14.09
CA PRO A 173 -16.29 -32.84 -14.41
C PRO A 173 -14.86 -33.06 -13.87
N GLY A 174 -13.88 -33.01 -14.76
CA GLY A 174 -12.45 -33.21 -14.42
C GLY A 174 -11.90 -34.60 -14.78
N MET A 175 -12.72 -35.54 -15.24
CA MET A 175 -12.25 -36.83 -15.72
C MET A 175 -11.84 -36.78 -17.19
N VAL A 176 -10.73 -37.45 -17.53
CA VAL A 176 -10.25 -37.65 -18.90
C VAL A 176 -10.11 -39.14 -19.15
N THR A 177 -10.57 -39.59 -20.32
CA THR A 177 -10.42 -40.97 -20.80
C THR A 177 -9.68 -40.94 -22.13
N MET A 178 -8.75 -41.88 -22.33
CA MET A 178 -8.11 -42.13 -23.62
C MET A 178 -8.78 -43.32 -24.30
N ILE A 179 -9.28 -43.10 -25.52
CA ILE A 179 -9.85 -44.15 -26.37
C ILE A 179 -8.79 -44.47 -27.41
N ASP A 180 -8.23 -45.67 -27.36
CA ASP A 180 -7.37 -46.21 -28.42
C ASP A 180 -8.28 -46.87 -29.48
N SER A 181 -8.01 -46.64 -30.77
CA SER A 181 -8.87 -47.07 -31.89
C SER A 181 -8.37 -48.32 -32.59
#